data_AF-K1XXK6-F1
#
_entry.id   AF-K1XXK6-F1
#
_cell.length_a   1.000
_cell.length_b   1.000
_cell.length_c   1.000
_cell.angle_alpha   90.00
_cell.angle_beta   90.00
_cell.angle_gamma   90.00
#
_symmetry.space_group_name_H-M   'P 1'
#
loop_
_entity.id
_entity.type
_entity.pdbx_description
1 polymer ?
#
loop_
_entity_poly.entity_id
_entity_poly.type
_entity_poly.pdbx_seq_one_letter_code
_entity_poly.pdbx_strand_id
1 'polypeptide(L)'
;MFQLNVSDLLASYPGDSRELAFEGEVIPGYYPDITFTSPLDFTVKLIALDDGVEVVFESLQTEVQYEGNTHTISLSNVPRTFKELYDPIAPDDIKFIEKGNIDMKEILYEEILMAIL
;
A
#
# COMPACT_ATOMS: atom_id res chain seq x y z
N MET A 1 -7.43 1.28 9.52
CA MET A 1 -7.85 0.48 8.34
C MET A 1 -6.63 0.46 7.44
N PHE A 2 -6.15 -0.71 7.01
CA PHE A 2 -4.91 -0.89 6.24
C PHE A 2 -3.57 -0.71 6.98
N GLN A 3 -3.51 -1.07 8.28
CA GLN A 3 -2.24 -1.18 8.99
C GLN A 3 -1.72 -2.63 8.92
N LEU A 4 -0.47 -2.80 8.50
CA LEU A 4 0.20 -4.09 8.40
C LEU A 4 1.27 -4.18 9.48
N ASN A 5 1.20 -5.20 10.34
CA ASN A 5 2.31 -5.51 11.24
C ASN A 5 3.39 -6.30 10.49
N VAL A 6 4.61 -5.79 10.49
CA VAL A 6 5.78 -6.36 9.81
C VAL A 6 6.93 -6.65 10.77
N SER A 7 6.68 -6.62 12.09
CA SER A 7 7.70 -6.87 13.11
C SER A 7 8.38 -8.24 12.95
N ASP A 8 7.62 -9.25 12.53
CA ASP A 8 8.14 -10.58 12.27
C ASP A 8 9.08 -10.62 11.07
N LEU A 9 8.75 -9.87 10.02
CA LEU A 9 9.54 -9.76 8.80
C LEU A 9 10.82 -8.93 9.00
N LEU A 10 10.78 -7.91 9.86
CA LEU A 10 11.97 -7.15 10.25
C LEU A 10 12.96 -7.98 11.07
N ALA A 11 12.47 -9.00 11.78
CA ALA A 11 13.30 -9.91 12.56
C ALA A 11 13.79 -11.12 11.76
N SER A 12 13.41 -11.23 10.49
CA SER A 12 13.70 -12.38 9.62
C SER A 12 14.92 -12.13 8.73
N TYR A 13 15.28 -13.09 7.88
CA TYR A 13 16.40 -12.91 6.97
C TYR A 13 15.99 -12.07 5.76
N PRO A 14 16.88 -11.24 5.20
CA PRO A 14 16.64 -10.54 3.95
C PRO A 14 16.22 -11.52 2.84
N GLY A 15 15.14 -11.19 2.13
CA GLY A 15 14.50 -12.03 1.14
C GLY A 15 13.39 -12.95 1.65
N ASP A 16 13.22 -13.11 2.97
CA ASP A 16 12.03 -13.75 3.53
C ASP A 16 10.79 -12.97 3.12
N SER A 17 9.70 -13.68 2.78
CA SER A 17 8.52 -13.04 2.22
C SER A 17 7.22 -13.59 2.78
N ARG A 18 6.19 -12.74 2.82
CA ARG A 18 4.83 -13.10 3.23
C ARG A 18 3.81 -12.40 2.34
N GLU A 19 2.78 -13.13 1.95
CA GLU A 19 1.65 -12.59 1.19
C GLU A 19 0.47 -12.28 2.12
N LEU A 20 -0.23 -11.18 1.83
CA LEU A 20 -1.44 -10.76 2.50
C LEU A 20 -2.46 -10.32 1.47
N ALA A 21 -3.71 -10.70 1.67
CA ALA A 21 -4.82 -10.27 0.84
C ALA A 21 -5.84 -9.51 1.69
N PHE A 22 -6.48 -8.53 1.06
CA PHE A 22 -7.58 -7.77 1.63
C PHE A 22 -8.70 -7.69 0.61
N GLU A 23 -9.93 -7.90 1.07
CA GLU A 23 -11.15 -7.62 0.32
C GLU A 23 -12.14 -6.96 1.28
N GLY A 24 -12.65 -5.78 0.92
CA GLY A 24 -13.63 -5.12 1.76
C GLY A 24 -14.12 -3.78 1.25
N GLU A 25 -15.28 -3.37 1.77
CA GLU A 25 -15.85 -2.06 1.47
C GLU A 25 -15.06 -0.94 2.19
N VAL A 26 -14.85 0.16 1.47
CA VAL A 26 -14.27 1.38 2.03
C VAL A 26 -15.40 2.38 2.26
N ILE A 27 -15.56 2.83 3.51
CA ILE A 27 -16.65 3.72 3.90
C ILE A 27 -16.57 5.07 3.13
N PRO A 28 -17.71 5.64 2.72
CA PRO A 28 -17.73 6.97 2.11
C PRO A 28 -17.08 8.03 3.01
N GLY A 29 -16.28 8.91 2.40
CA GLY A 29 -15.53 9.94 3.12
C GLY A 29 -14.26 9.46 3.81
N TYR A 30 -13.85 8.19 3.64
CA TYR A 30 -12.54 7.72 4.10
C TYR A 30 -11.39 8.45 3.41
N TYR A 31 -11.49 8.62 2.08
CA TYR A 31 -10.73 9.58 1.31
C TYR A 31 -11.63 10.77 0.95
N PRO A 32 -11.09 12.01 0.95
CA PRO A 32 -11.90 13.22 0.84
C PRO A 32 -12.51 13.44 -0.56
N ASP A 33 -11.88 12.91 -1.60
CA ASP A 33 -12.12 13.20 -3.02
C ASP A 33 -12.40 11.93 -3.86
N ILE A 34 -12.27 10.75 -3.26
CA ILE A 34 -12.51 9.45 -3.90
C ILE A 34 -13.66 8.74 -3.19
N THR A 35 -14.65 8.28 -3.95
CA THR A 35 -15.72 7.41 -3.44
C THR A 35 -15.61 6.04 -4.07
N PHE A 36 -15.48 4.99 -3.26
CA PHE A 36 -15.47 3.61 -3.76
C PHE A 36 -16.87 3.19 -4.18
N THR A 37 -17.02 2.73 -5.43
CA THR A 37 -18.27 2.19 -5.98
C THR A 37 -18.29 0.66 -6.00
N SER A 38 -17.13 0.02 -5.82
CA SER A 38 -16.99 -1.41 -5.55
C SER A 38 -16.03 -1.66 -4.37
N PRO A 39 -16.02 -2.88 -3.78
CA PRO A 39 -15.05 -3.24 -2.76
C PRO A 39 -13.61 -3.01 -3.24
N LEU A 40 -12.72 -2.68 -2.29
CA LEU A 40 -11.29 -2.67 -2.52
C LEU A 40 -10.76 -4.09 -2.34
N ASP A 41 -10.19 -4.66 -3.39
CA ASP A 41 -9.46 -5.93 -3.37
C ASP A 41 -7.98 -5.62 -3.63
N PHE A 42 -7.09 -6.12 -2.78
CA PHE A 42 -5.68 -6.14 -3.11
C PHE A 42 -4.97 -7.35 -2.51
N THR A 43 -3.93 -7.79 -3.20
CA THR A 43 -2.94 -8.75 -2.69
C THR A 43 -1.58 -8.07 -2.70
N VAL A 44 -0.91 -8.11 -1.55
CA VAL A 44 0.45 -7.60 -1.39
C VAL A 44 1.39 -8.71 -0.98
N LYS A 45 2.59 -8.69 -1.55
CA LYS A 45 3.73 -9.46 -1.12
C LYS A 45 4.70 -8.56 -0.36
N LEU A 46 4.98 -8.92 0.87
CA LEU A 46 5.96 -8.27 1.73
C LEU A 46 7.27 -9.04 1.64
N ILE A 47 8.39 -8.34 1.46
CA ILE A 47 9.73 -8.93 1.34
C ILE A 47 10.66 -8.21 2.32
N ALA A 48 11.34 -8.96 3.19
CA ALA A 48 12.34 -8.42 4.09
C ALA A 48 13.53 -7.86 3.31
N LEU A 49 13.95 -6.64 3.64
CA LEU A 49 15.19 -6.02 3.17
C LEU A 49 16.18 -5.90 4.32
N ASP A 50 17.43 -5.54 4.02
CA ASP A 50 18.45 -5.30 5.05
C ASP A 50 18.10 -4.12 5.99
N ASP A 51 17.35 -3.12 5.49
CA ASP A 51 17.01 -1.88 6.19
C ASP A 51 15.51 -1.55 6.18
N GLY A 52 14.66 -2.54 5.92
CA GLY A 52 13.21 -2.32 5.83
C GLY A 52 12.44 -3.46 5.19
N VAL A 53 11.35 -3.09 4.51
CA VAL A 53 10.43 -4.02 3.86
C VAL A 53 10.04 -3.47 2.49
N GLU A 54 10.14 -4.31 1.46
CA GLU A 54 9.50 -4.05 0.17
C GLU A 54 8.07 -4.61 0.20
N VAL A 55 7.12 -3.80 -0.24
CA VAL A 55 5.71 -4.16 -0.41
C VAL A 55 5.40 -4.11 -1.89
N VAL A 56 5.09 -5.26 -2.48
CA VAL A 56 4.70 -5.38 -3.88
C VAL A 56 3.21 -5.62 -3.94
N PHE A 57 2.45 -4.69 -4.52
CA PHE A 57 1.05 -4.94 -4.89
C PHE A 57 1.03 -5.91 -6.07
N GLU A 58 0.77 -7.18 -5.80
CA GLU A 58 0.58 -8.20 -6.84
C GLU A 58 -0.71 -7.94 -7.61
N SER A 59 -1.76 -7.55 -6.88
CA SER A 59 -3.01 -7.05 -7.43
C SER A 59 -3.56 -5.91 -6.58
N LEU A 60 -4.16 -4.91 -7.23
CA LEU A 60 -5.04 -3.93 -6.62
C LEU A 60 -6.18 -3.65 -7.59
N GLN A 61 -7.40 -3.95 -7.18
CA GLN A 61 -8.60 -3.87 -7.99
C GLN A 61 -9.71 -3.18 -7.23
N THR A 62 -10.33 -2.20 -7.86
CA THR A 62 -11.54 -1.55 -7.36
C THR A 62 -12.17 -0.68 -8.45
N GLU A 63 -13.30 -0.09 -8.14
CA GLU A 63 -13.94 0.94 -8.93
C GLU A 63 -14.21 2.15 -8.01
N VAL A 64 -13.83 3.33 -8.49
CA VAL A 64 -13.96 4.57 -7.73
C VAL A 64 -14.57 5.67 -8.58
N GLN A 65 -15.24 6.60 -7.92
CA GLN A 65 -15.69 7.85 -8.48
C GLN A 65 -14.72 8.97 -8.08
N TYR A 66 -14.21 9.70 -9.07
CA TYR A 66 -13.32 10.85 -8.93
C TYR A 66 -13.76 11.95 -9.90
N GLU A 67 -13.88 13.19 -9.41
CA GLU A 67 -14.37 14.35 -10.19
C GLU A 67 -15.67 14.09 -10.99
N GLY A 68 -16.54 13.23 -10.47
CA GLY A 68 -17.82 12.87 -11.09
C GLY A 68 -17.75 11.74 -12.13
N ASN A 69 -16.56 11.27 -12.49
CA ASN A 69 -16.35 10.16 -13.42
C ASN A 69 -16.04 8.86 -12.66
N THR A 70 -16.47 7.72 -13.23
CA THR A 70 -16.15 6.38 -12.71
C THR A 70 -14.87 5.87 -13.36
N HIS A 71 -13.95 5.38 -12.54
CA HIS A 71 -12.66 4.83 -12.95
C HIS A 71 -12.52 3.40 -12.42
N THR A 72 -12.18 2.48 -13.30
CA THR A 72 -11.79 1.12 -12.92
C THR A 72 -10.29 1.12 -12.62
N ILE A 73 -9.93 0.75 -11.40
CA ILE A 73 -8.54 0.62 -10.97
C ILE A 73 -8.15 -0.85 -11.08
N SER A 74 -7.06 -1.12 -11.80
CA SER A 74 -6.47 -2.44 -11.94
C SER A 74 -4.96 -2.31 -12.08
N LEU A 75 -4.26 -2.49 -10.96
CA LEU A 75 -2.81 -2.41 -10.89
C LEU A 75 -2.23 -3.79 -10.56
N SER A 76 -1.00 -4.01 -11.01
CA SER A 76 -0.26 -5.24 -10.74
C SER A 76 1.24 -4.97 -10.75
N ASN A 77 1.96 -5.70 -9.90
CA ASN A 77 3.41 -5.62 -9.72
C ASN A 77 3.92 -4.21 -9.44
N VAL A 78 3.26 -3.48 -8.52
CA VAL A 78 3.68 -2.14 -8.11
C VAL A 78 4.49 -2.21 -6.80
N PRO A 79 5.80 -1.95 -6.82
CA PRO A 79 6.66 -2.03 -5.63
C PRO A 79 6.67 -0.71 -4.86
N ARG A 80 6.68 -0.79 -3.52
CA ARG A 80 6.88 0.31 -2.58
C ARG A 80 7.85 -0.10 -1.50
N THR A 81 8.82 0.74 -1.19
CA THR A 81 9.82 0.44 -0.15
C THR A 81 9.52 1.23 1.11
N PHE A 82 9.53 0.53 2.24
CA PHE A 82 9.38 1.11 3.56
C PHE A 82 10.66 0.86 4.36
N LYS A 83 11.19 1.89 5.01
CA LYS A 83 12.42 1.77 5.82
C LYS A 83 12.16 2.01 7.30
N GLU A 84 13.00 1.41 8.13
CA GLU A 84 12.98 1.64 9.59
C GLU A 84 13.58 3.01 9.97
N LEU A 85 14.51 3.51 9.16
CA LEU A 85 15.25 4.74 9.43
C LEU A 85 15.08 5.76 8.31
N TYR A 86 14.98 7.03 8.70
CA TYR A 86 15.02 8.16 7.78
C TYR A 86 16.37 8.23 7.06
N ASP A 87 16.33 8.23 5.72
CA ASP A 87 17.49 8.48 4.87
C ASP A 87 17.48 9.96 4.41
N PRO A 88 18.38 10.80 4.92
CA PRO A 88 18.45 12.22 4.55
C PRO A 88 18.88 12.45 3.10
N ILE A 89 19.36 11.42 2.39
CA ILE A 89 19.84 11.51 1.01
C ILE A 89 18.71 11.16 0.02
N ALA A 90 17.66 10.47 0.47
CA ALA A 90 16.49 10.10 -0.32
C ALA A 90 15.18 10.38 0.44
N PRO A 91 14.86 11.66 0.73
CA PRO A 91 13.76 12.03 1.62
C PRO A 91 12.36 11.80 1.04
N ASP A 92 12.21 11.73 -0.28
CA ASP A 92 10.90 11.83 -0.95
C ASP A 92 10.26 10.47 -1.28
N ASP A 93 11.04 9.39 -1.40
CA ASP A 93 10.56 8.08 -1.90
C ASP A 93 10.39 7.02 -0.79
N ILE A 94 10.60 7.39 0.47
CA ILE A 94 10.69 6.43 1.57
C ILE A 94 9.61 6.72 2.60
N LYS A 95 8.63 5.83 2.68
CA LYS A 95 7.67 5.77 3.80
C LYS A 95 8.30 5.01 4.98
N PHE A 96 7.87 5.31 6.19
CA PHE A 96 8.50 4.79 7.41
C PHE A 96 7.72 3.67 8.06
N ILE A 97 8.46 2.73 8.65
CA ILE A 97 7.89 1.68 9.49
C ILE A 97 7.80 2.20 10.92
N GLU A 98 6.58 2.42 11.41
CA GLU A 98 6.34 2.92 12.77
C GLU A 98 6.11 1.77 13.74
N LYS A 99 7.11 1.53 14.61
CA LYS A 99 7.04 0.48 15.66
C LYS A 99 6.66 -0.89 15.08
N GLY A 100 7.23 -1.23 13.92
CA GLY A 100 6.95 -2.47 13.20
C GLY A 100 5.60 -2.51 12.49
N ASN A 101 4.96 -1.36 12.24
CA ASN A 101 3.73 -1.28 11.47
C ASN A 101 3.91 -0.35 10.26
N ILE A 102 3.30 -0.75 9.16
CA ILE A 102 3.19 0.04 7.95
C ILE A 102 1.74 0.52 7.84
N ASP A 103 1.54 1.82 7.61
CA ASP A 103 0.24 2.37 7.23
C ASP A 103 0.14 2.44 5.70
N MET A 104 -0.71 1.59 5.13
CA MET A 104 -0.92 1.53 3.68
C MET A 104 -1.93 2.56 3.19
N LYS A 105 -2.58 3.33 4.07
CA LYS A 105 -3.63 4.29 3.68
C LYS A 105 -3.13 5.28 2.63
N GLU A 106 -2.00 5.92 2.88
CA GLU A 106 -1.48 6.96 1.99
C GLU A 106 -1.02 6.37 0.66
N ILE A 107 -0.33 5.23 0.69
CA ILE A 107 0.13 4.54 -0.51
C ILE A 107 -1.05 4.06 -1.37
N LEU A 108 -2.07 3.43 -0.76
CA LEU A 108 -3.27 3.01 -1.49
C LEU A 108 -3.95 4.20 -2.18
N TYR A 109 -4.00 5.35 -1.52
CA TYR A 109 -4.53 6.57 -2.09
C TYR A 109 -3.68 7.09 -3.25
N GLU A 110 -2.36 7.16 -3.08
CA GLU A 110 -1.42 7.54 -4.14
C GLU A 110 -1.55 6.62 -5.37
N GLU A 111 -1.56 5.29 -5.18
CA GLU A 111 -1.71 4.32 -6.28
C GLU A 111 -3.01 4.50 -7.05
N ILE A 112 -4.12 4.67 -6.34
CA ILE A 112 -5.43 4.88 -6.97
C ILE A 112 -5.43 6.17 -7.78
N LEU A 113 -4.88 7.27 -7.24
CA LEU A 113 -4.79 8.54 -7.96
C LEU A 113 -3.88 8.44 -9.19
N MET A 114 -2.72 7.80 -9.07
CA MET A 114 -1.82 7.60 -10.20
C MET A 114 -2.42 6.71 -11.29
N ALA A 115 -3.34 5.81 -10.95
CA ALA A 115 -4.08 5.01 -11.92
C ALA A 115 -5.20 5.79 -12.64
N ILE A 116 -5.65 6.90 -12.06
CA ILE A 116 -6.69 7.78 -12.61
C ILE A 116 -6.10 8.83 -13.55
N LEU A 117 -4.92 9.38 -13.21
CA LEU A 117 -4.22 10.47 -13.92
C LEU A 117 -3.45 9.98 -15.16
#